data_AF-A0A2H5FK78-F1
#
_entry.id   AF-A0A2H5FK78-F1
#
_cell.length_a   1.000
_cell.length_b   1.000
_cell.length_c   1.000
_cell.angle_alpha   90.00
_cell.angle_beta   90.00
_cell.angle_gamma   90.00
#
_symmetry.space_group_name_H-M   'P 1'
#
loop_
_entity.id
_entity.type
_entity.pdbx_description
1 polymer ?
#
loop_
_entity_poly.entity_id
_entity_poly.type
_entity_poly.pdbx_seq_one_letter_code
_entity_poly.pdbx_strand_id
1 'polypeptide(L)'
;MHFSINRYNPETDTKLYVKDHDLDMPIDFSMMVLDVLQRIRELEGALALCASGCKEVYGSDEMSFNGLNCFVYITLILSLTLPRVRKPLISFTTIADLVRDFAVFFKQCRRIKSYLQNDFEPLFKERLQTPQRE
;
A
#
# COMPACT_ATOMS: atom_id res chain seq x y z
N MET A 1 0.55 -18.94 12.53
CA MET A 1 -0.39 -17.83 12.33
C MET A 1 -1.10 -18.02 10.99
N HIS A 2 -2.42 -17.86 10.96
CA HIS A 2 -3.24 -18.05 9.75
C HIS A 2 -3.57 -16.71 9.08
N PHE A 3 -3.37 -16.62 7.76
CA PHE A 3 -3.68 -15.46 6.92
C PHE A 3 -4.41 -15.87 5.65
N SER A 4 -5.47 -15.14 5.30
CA SER A 4 -6.18 -15.33 4.03
C SER A 4 -5.89 -14.15 3.11
N ILE A 5 -5.25 -14.41 1.98
CA ILE A 5 -4.86 -13.40 1.00
C ILE A 5 -5.62 -13.60 -0.30
N ASN A 6 -6.22 -12.53 -0.82
CA ASN A 6 -6.77 -12.52 -2.17
C ASN A 6 -5.65 -12.43 -3.21
N ARG A 7 -5.52 -13.49 -4.02
CA ARG A 7 -4.53 -13.66 -5.09
C ARG A 7 -5.15 -13.44 -6.46
N TYR A 8 -4.34 -12.93 -7.37
CA TYR A 8 -4.71 -12.70 -8.76
C TYR A 8 -3.47 -12.51 -9.62
N ASN A 9 -3.29 -13.37 -10.60
CA ASN A 9 -2.33 -13.23 -11.68
C ASN A 9 -3.07 -13.03 -13.00
N PRO A 10 -2.92 -11.89 -13.69
CA PRO A 10 -3.62 -11.62 -14.95
C PRO A 10 -3.22 -12.56 -16.09
N GLU A 11 -2.07 -13.23 -16.01
CA GLU A 11 -1.60 -14.16 -17.06
C GLU A 11 -2.20 -15.56 -16.93
N THR A 12 -2.56 -15.99 -15.71
CA THR A 12 -3.01 -17.37 -15.44
C THR A 12 -4.43 -17.46 -14.91
N ASP A 13 -4.92 -16.42 -14.24
CA ASP A 13 -6.15 -16.49 -13.46
C ASP A 13 -7.28 -15.70 -14.12
N THR A 14 -8.46 -16.32 -14.17
CA THR A 14 -9.67 -15.66 -14.69
C THR A 14 -10.38 -14.81 -13.66
N LYS A 15 -10.10 -15.00 -12.36
CA LYS A 15 -10.74 -14.28 -11.25
C LYS A 15 -9.87 -14.29 -10.00
N LEU A 16 -10.13 -13.34 -9.10
CA LEU A 16 -9.58 -13.32 -7.75
C LEU A 16 -9.99 -14.60 -6.99
N TYR A 17 -9.03 -15.17 -6.27
CA TYR A 17 -9.28 -16.29 -5.37
C TYR A 17 -8.60 -16.05 -4.01
N VAL A 18 -9.13 -16.66 -2.97
CA VAL A 18 -8.55 -16.59 -1.63
C VAL A 18 -7.58 -17.76 -1.46
N LYS A 19 -6.38 -17.46 -0.99
CA LYS A 19 -5.39 -18.46 -0.58
C LYS A 19 -5.07 -18.27 0.89
N ASP A 20 -5.13 -19.37 1.63
CA ASP A 20 -4.79 -19.41 3.03
C ASP A 20 -3.30 -19.75 3.22
N HIS A 21 -2.67 -19.09 4.19
CA HIS A 21 -1.27 -19.24 4.52
C HIS A 21 -1.13 -19.47 6.03
N ASP A 22 -0.60 -20.63 6.39
CA ASP A 22 -0.21 -20.95 7.76
C ASP A 22 1.30 -20.74 7.92
N LEU A 23 1.65 -19.70 8.66
CA LEU A 23 3.03 -19.33 8.95
C LEU A 23 3.44 -19.86 10.31
N ASP A 24 4.45 -20.72 10.34
CA ASP A 24 5.10 -21.14 11.58
C ASP A 24 6.27 -20.20 11.89
N MET A 25 5.98 -19.15 12.66
CA MET A 25 6.96 -18.14 13.07
C MET A 25 6.64 -17.64 14.48
N PRO A 26 7.66 -17.40 15.32
CA PRO A 26 7.46 -16.80 16.63
C PRO A 26 6.91 -15.37 16.44
N ILE A 27 5.86 -15.06 17.19
CA ILE A 27 5.24 -13.74 17.16
C ILE A 27 6.11 -12.80 17.98
N ASP A 28 6.76 -11.84 17.33
CA ASP A 28 7.38 -10.71 18.02
C ASP A 28 6.38 -9.53 18.10
N PHE A 29 6.38 -8.85 19.24
CA PHE A 29 5.57 -7.65 19.49
C PHE A 29 5.94 -6.48 18.58
N SER A 30 7.10 -6.55 17.92
CA SER A 30 7.58 -5.53 16.99
C SER A 30 7.18 -5.76 15.52
N MET A 31 6.59 -6.91 15.19
CA MET A 31 6.31 -7.29 13.80
C MET A 31 5.19 -6.47 13.17
N MET A 32 5.48 -5.94 11.99
CA MET A 32 4.53 -5.25 11.13
C MET A 32 3.88 -6.21 10.14
N VAL A 33 2.75 -5.80 9.55
CA VAL A 33 2.10 -6.56 8.48
C VAL A 33 3.06 -6.80 7.30
N LEU A 34 3.92 -5.83 6.98
CA LEU A 34 4.90 -5.96 5.90
C LEU A 34 5.87 -7.13 6.12
N ASP A 35 6.36 -7.35 7.35
CA ASP A 35 7.30 -8.42 7.65
C ASP A 35 6.68 -9.80 7.35
N VAL A 36 5.40 -9.96 7.69
CA VAL A 36 4.63 -11.17 7.41
C VAL A 36 4.44 -11.38 5.91
N LEU A 37 4.07 -10.32 5.17
CA LEU A 37 3.88 -10.40 3.72
C LEU A 37 5.18 -10.71 2.97
N GLN A 38 6.31 -10.13 3.43
CA GLN A 38 7.63 -10.46 2.90
C GLN A 38 7.97 -11.92 3.13
N ARG A 39 7.66 -12.47 4.32
CA ARG A 39 7.88 -13.88 4.60
C ARG A 39 7.03 -14.80 3.72
N ILE A 40 5.77 -14.46 3.49
CA ILE A 40 4.91 -15.22 2.55
C ILE A 40 5.51 -15.19 1.14
N ARG A 41 6.02 -14.03 0.71
CA ARG A 41 6.68 -13.89 -0.59
C ARG A 41 7.94 -14.74 -0.69
N GLU A 42 8.75 -14.83 0.37
CA GLU A 42 9.94 -15.69 0.39
C GLU A 42 9.60 -17.18 0.26
N LEU A 43 8.50 -17.62 0.88
CA LEU A 43 8.08 -19.02 0.85
C LEU A 43 7.49 -19.42 -0.51
N GLU A 44 6.79 -18.51 -1.19
CA GLU A 44 6.06 -18.83 -2.43
C GLU A 44 6.68 -18.28 -3.71
N GLY A 45 7.59 -17.31 -3.62
CA GLY A 45 8.28 -16.66 -4.74
C GLY A 45 7.41 -15.80 -5.66
N ALA A 46 6.09 -15.98 -5.67
CA ALA A 46 5.18 -15.41 -6.67
C ALA A 46 4.18 -14.37 -6.13
N LEU A 47 4.35 -13.84 -4.92
CA LEU A 47 3.45 -12.83 -4.36
C LEU A 47 3.80 -11.43 -4.89
N ALA A 48 2.92 -10.85 -5.71
CA ALA A 48 3.10 -9.48 -6.19
C ALA A 48 2.72 -8.47 -5.10
N LEU A 49 3.73 -7.73 -4.62
CA LEU A 49 3.63 -6.73 -3.56
C LEU A 49 4.30 -5.44 -4.02
N CYS A 50 3.55 -4.34 -4.02
CA CYS A 50 4.12 -3.01 -4.13
C CYS A 50 4.45 -2.56 -2.70
N ALA A 51 5.69 -2.81 -2.27
CA ALA A 51 6.22 -2.28 -1.02
C ALA A 51 7.64 -1.81 -1.28
N SER A 52 7.91 -0.54 -0.97
CA SER A 52 9.29 -0.08 -0.90
C SER A 52 9.96 -0.77 0.29
N GLY A 53 11.14 -1.36 0.10
CA GLY A 53 11.87 -2.04 1.18
C GLY A 53 12.29 -1.12 2.35
N CYS A 54 11.92 0.16 2.30
CA CYS A 54 12.19 1.17 3.32
C CYS A 54 10.94 1.39 4.19
N LYS A 55 11.12 1.47 5.51
CA LYS A 55 10.07 1.80 6.50
C LYS A 55 9.69 3.28 6.47
N GLU A 56 9.53 3.83 5.28
CA GLU A 56 9.22 5.24 5.04
C GLU A 56 7.81 5.36 4.46
N VAL A 57 7.17 6.49 4.73
CA VAL A 57 5.78 6.75 4.34
C VAL A 57 5.75 7.17 2.88
N TYR A 58 5.62 6.20 1.97
CA TYR A 58 5.42 6.47 0.53
C TYR A 58 3.95 6.38 0.10
N GLY A 59 3.09 5.79 0.94
CA GLY A 59 1.65 5.68 0.69
C GLY A 59 1.24 4.63 -0.36
N SER A 60 2.18 3.93 -1.00
CA SER A 60 1.92 2.85 -1.97
C SER A 60 1.39 1.56 -1.35
N ASP A 61 1.52 1.44 -0.02
CA ASP A 61 1.47 0.19 0.72
C ASP A 61 0.17 0.07 1.54
N GLU A 62 -0.89 0.74 1.08
CA GLU A 62 -2.21 0.67 1.70
C GLU A 62 -2.88 -0.67 1.37
N MET A 63 -3.40 -1.34 2.40
CA MET A 63 -4.16 -2.57 2.27
C MET A 63 -5.39 -2.55 3.18
N SER A 64 -6.38 -3.37 2.86
CA SER A 64 -7.54 -3.56 3.73
C SER A 64 -7.44 -4.91 4.44
N PHE A 65 -7.42 -4.89 5.78
CA PHE A 65 -7.58 -6.09 6.60
C PHE A 65 -8.90 -6.01 7.34
N ASN A 66 -9.73 -7.04 7.20
CA ASN A 66 -11.06 -7.10 7.80
C ASN A 66 -11.98 -5.91 7.45
N GLY A 67 -11.70 -5.22 6.34
CA GLY A 67 -12.44 -4.02 5.91
C GLY A 67 -11.88 -2.70 6.45
N LEU A 68 -10.87 -2.73 7.32
CA LEU A 68 -10.15 -1.56 7.78
C LEU A 68 -8.92 -1.34 6.92
N ASN A 69 -8.77 -0.12 6.40
CA ASN A 69 -7.58 0.26 5.66
C ASN A 69 -6.42 0.54 6.61
N CYS A 70 -5.25 0.04 6.25
CA CYS A 70 -4.04 0.17 7.03
C CYS A 70 -2.81 0.25 6.12
N PHE A 71 -1.77 0.92 6.58
CA PHE A 71 -0.47 0.92 5.91
C PHE A 71 0.38 -0.23 6.46
N VAL A 72 0.85 -1.12 5.59
CA VAL A 72 1.46 -2.37 6.05
C VAL A 72 2.79 -2.20 6.81
N TYR A 73 3.49 -1.08 6.63
CA TYR A 73 4.80 -0.81 7.25
C TYR A 73 4.73 -0.19 8.67
N ILE A 74 3.57 0.33 9.09
CA ILE A 74 3.34 0.87 10.45
C ILE A 74 2.29 0.10 11.25
N THR A 75 1.56 -0.80 10.61
CA THR A 75 0.51 -1.57 11.28
C THR A 75 1.12 -2.80 11.94
N LEU A 76 1.08 -2.84 13.27
CA LEU A 76 1.50 -4.00 14.05
C LEU A 76 0.60 -5.19 13.75
N ILE A 77 1.19 -6.37 13.59
CA ILE A 77 0.42 -7.57 13.28
C ILE A 77 -0.54 -7.95 14.42
N LEU A 78 -0.17 -7.63 15.66
CA LEU A 78 -0.96 -7.87 16.85
C LEU A 78 -2.19 -6.96 16.97
N SER A 79 -2.22 -5.82 16.29
CA SER A 79 -3.40 -4.95 16.29
C SER A 79 -4.51 -5.45 15.36
N LEU A 80 -4.21 -6.39 14.45
CA LEU A 80 -5.19 -6.97 13.55
C LEU A 80 -6.02 -8.06 14.24
N THR A 81 -7.34 -7.92 14.18
CA THR A 81 -8.31 -8.91 14.65
C THR A 81 -8.25 -10.20 13.84
N LEU A 82 -8.51 -11.33 14.49
CA LEU A 82 -8.63 -12.63 13.83
C LEU A 82 -10.09 -12.86 13.37
N PRO A 83 -10.33 -13.50 12.21
CA PRO A 83 -9.35 -13.97 11.23
C PRO A 83 -8.71 -12.79 10.47
N ARG A 84 -7.44 -12.91 10.06
CA ARG A 84 -6.74 -11.85 9.32
C ARG A 84 -6.96 -12.04 7.83
N VAL A 85 -8.09 -11.49 7.35
CA VAL A 85 -8.49 -11.60 5.95
C VAL A 85 -8.17 -10.31 5.22
N ARG A 86 -7.29 -10.41 4.22
CA ARG A 86 -6.96 -9.28 3.38
C ARG A 86 -8.02 -9.08 2.30
N LYS A 87 -8.69 -7.92 2.30
CA LYS A 87 -9.71 -7.56 1.30
C LYS A 87 -9.15 -6.62 0.22
N PRO A 88 -9.75 -6.62 -0.99
CA PRO A 88 -9.51 -5.58 -1.97
C PRO A 88 -9.86 -4.18 -1.43
N LEU A 89 -9.07 -3.18 -1.80
CA LEU A 89 -9.46 -1.78 -1.55
C LEU A 89 -10.59 -1.41 -2.50
N ILE A 90 -11.70 -0.91 -1.97
CA ILE A 90 -12.94 -0.68 -2.73
C ILE A 90 -12.71 0.35 -3.86
N SER A 91 -11.88 1.36 -3.63
CA SER A 91 -11.65 2.46 -4.56
C SER A 91 -10.65 2.16 -5.69
N PHE A 92 -9.97 1.01 -5.65
CA PHE A 92 -8.87 0.70 -6.57
C PHE A 92 -9.02 -0.68 -7.20
N THR A 93 -8.77 -0.75 -8.51
CA THR A 93 -8.76 -2.01 -9.25
C THR A 93 -7.50 -2.81 -8.92
N THR A 94 -7.62 -4.14 -8.81
CA THR A 94 -6.46 -5.04 -8.61
C THR A 94 -5.79 -5.30 -9.96
N ILE A 95 -4.46 -5.08 -10.06
CA ILE A 95 -3.67 -5.45 -11.24
C ILE A 95 -3.12 -6.87 -11.08
N ALA A 96 -2.45 -7.14 -9.96
CA ALA A 96 -1.88 -8.44 -9.62
C ALA A 96 -1.74 -8.54 -8.10
N ASP A 97 -2.27 -9.60 -7.47
CA ASP A 97 -2.29 -9.84 -6.02
C ASP A 97 -2.60 -8.58 -5.16
N LEU A 98 -1.53 -7.93 -4.67
CA LEU A 98 -1.58 -6.79 -3.78
C LEU A 98 -1.39 -5.44 -4.51
N VAL A 99 -1.00 -5.49 -5.78
CA VAL A 99 -0.75 -4.34 -6.65
C VAL A 99 -2.06 -3.75 -7.18
N ARG A 100 -2.14 -2.42 -7.18
CA ARG A 100 -3.33 -1.63 -7.54
C ARG A 100 -3.08 -0.72 -8.72
N ASP A 101 -4.15 -0.44 -9.45
CA ASP A 101 -4.15 0.60 -10.48
C ASP A 101 -4.47 1.97 -9.87
N PHE A 102 -3.48 2.86 -9.88
CA PHE A 102 -3.60 4.26 -9.45
C PHE A 102 -3.84 5.24 -10.61
N ALA A 103 -4.00 4.77 -11.85
CA ALA A 103 -4.12 5.64 -13.03
C ALA A 103 -5.28 6.64 -12.90
N VAL A 104 -6.43 6.18 -12.41
CA VAL A 104 -7.61 7.04 -12.17
C VAL A 104 -7.33 8.08 -11.09
N PHE A 105 -6.70 7.68 -9.98
CA PHE A 105 -6.33 8.59 -8.89
C PHE A 105 -5.40 9.70 -9.40
N PHE A 106 -4.30 9.35 -10.05
CA PHE A 106 -3.35 10.34 -10.57
C PHE A 106 -3.92 11.22 -11.68
N LYS A 107 -4.89 10.72 -12.47
CA LYS A 107 -5.61 11.53 -13.44
C LYS A 107 -6.37 12.67 -12.75
N GLN A 108 -6.99 12.39 -11.60
CA GLN A 108 -7.70 13.41 -10.83
C GLN A 108 -6.73 14.40 -10.15
N CYS A 109 -5.61 13.93 -9.61
CA CYS A 109 -4.56 14.81 -9.07
C CYS A 109 -4.02 15.77 -10.13
N ARG A 110 -3.78 15.29 -11.35
CA ARG A 110 -3.33 16.16 -12.46
C ARG A 110 -4.39 17.18 -12.86
N ARG A 111 -5.67 16.82 -12.81
CA ARG A 111 -6.79 17.69 -13.20
C ARG A 111 -6.87 18.97 -12.37
N ILE A 112 -6.56 18.89 -11.08
CA ILE A 112 -6.62 20.04 -10.17
C ILE A 112 -5.39 20.95 -10.25
N LYS A 113 -4.38 20.61 -11.06
CA LYS A 113 -3.16 21.40 -11.25
C LYS A 113 -2.49 21.80 -9.92
N SER A 114 -2.23 20.83 -9.04
CA SER A 114 -1.61 21.02 -7.72
C SER A 114 -0.12 21.38 -7.79
N TYR A 115 0.18 22.52 -8.41
CA TYR A 115 1.50 23.12 -8.50
C TYR A 115 1.37 24.63 -8.42
N LEU A 116 2.46 25.32 -8.08
CA LEU A 116 2.47 26.77 -8.01
C LEU A 116 2.14 27.35 -9.39
N GLN A 117 1.03 28.10 -9.47
CA GLN A 117 0.67 28.90 -10.63
C GLN A 117 1.20 30.32 -10.41
N ASN A 118 2.11 30.76 -11.28
CA ASN A 118 2.78 32.04 -11.14
C ASN A 118 2.94 32.67 -12.51
N ASP A 119 2.36 33.87 -12.69
CA ASP A 119 2.36 34.61 -13.95
C ASP A 119 3.61 35.51 -14.11
N PHE A 120 4.45 35.60 -13.08
CA PHE A 120 5.67 36.43 -13.08
C PHE A 120 6.87 35.66 -13.63
N GLU A 121 7.74 36.38 -14.33
CA GLU A 121 8.99 35.83 -14.84
C GLU A 121 9.85 35.21 -13.71
N PRO A 122 10.53 34.08 -13.99
CA PRO A 122 11.44 33.46 -13.04
C PRO A 122 12.60 34.41 -12.74
N LEU A 123 12.87 34.62 -11.44
CA LEU A 123 13.99 35.43 -11.00
C LEU A 123 15.27 34.57 -10.95
N PHE A 124 16.43 35.20 -11.08
CA PHE A 124 17.74 34.56 -10.85
C PHE A 124 18.01 34.22 -9.36
N LYS A 125 17.06 34.54 -8.46
CA LYS A 125 17.11 34.27 -7.03
C LYS A 125 15.74 33.80 -6.54
N GLU A 126 15.70 33.18 -5.36
CA GLU A 126 14.45 32.79 -4.71
C GLU A 126 13.54 33.99 -4.40
N ARG A 127 12.23 33.73 -4.29
CA ARG A 127 11.25 34.73 -3.84
C ARG A 127 11.12 34.63 -2.32
N LEU A 128 11.42 35.74 -1.62
CA LEU A 128 11.26 35.80 -0.17
C LEU A 128 9.77 35.69 0.20
N GLN A 129 9.44 34.72 1.05
CA GLN A 129 8.15 34.64 1.71
C GLN A 129 8.34 35.14 3.15
N THR A 130 7.52 36.10 3.59
CA THR A 130 7.60 36.55 4.98
C THR A 130 7.09 35.44 5.92
N PRO A 131 7.65 35.30 7.13
CA PRO A 131 7.14 34.36 8.13
C PRO A 131 5.73 34.67 8.63
N GLN A 132 5.19 35.84 8.27
CA GLN A 132 3.96 36.38 8.84
C GLN A 132 2.77 35.54 8.39
N ARG A 133 2.25 34.77 9.34
CA ARG A 133 1.01 34.00 9.30
C ARG A 133 0.09 34.52 10.40
N GLU A 134 -1.20 34.36 10.15
CA GLU A 134 -2.37 34.60 11.00
C GLU A 134 -2.20 34.14 12.46
#